data_AF-A0A960DWK4-F1
#
_entry.id   AF-A0A960DWK4-F1
#
_cell.length_a   1.000
_cell.length_b   1.000
_cell.length_c   1.000
_cell.angle_alpha   90.00
_cell.angle_beta   90.00
_cell.angle_gamma   90.00
#
_symmetry.space_group_name_H-M   'P 1'
#
loop_
_entity.id
_entity.type
_entity.pdbx_description
1 polymer ?
#
loop_
_entity_poly.entity_id
_entity_poly.type
_entity_poly.pdbx_seq_one_letter_code
_entity_poly.pdbx_strand_id
1 'polypeptide(L)'
;DYMMSSSSRGVGPANRSMLESARGALQVAEAALASLPGAADRARRRAELLDRRDAVSPRVAALIGHEPTGPEAEDELRSLREPAAPDEAAMAELARELEAVGIAVGPEPYERDDLVLLARAYVSEHEGGAVRRQELDDALAALDEAIATMRGAHERGQQEVPEHGPLPELAEPVEATSDEGDDAEAQARTLREARWAEVEAARAAVTEAEARVARHREASESLARLEAELSAAGIEEEAAAAAVATAEADVALAEGSAYEAAVTAAAEAESALARSTGREEEARRALETFDGANTVTALVQAAEARVANAERLVTEAAAAEQSTAASLAEVDAAFAAAAALEQQALAEAESVDRQQLVDDLDWALLSRLAAVRSVGLAGSVPLVLDEPFAVLDDDELTSVLDRLARLADAVQIVLVTDREAAVAWAAQAGSQRALVRSS
;
A
#
# COMPACT_ATOMS: atom_id res chain seq x y z
N ASP A 1 20.08 -61.01 21.69
CA ASP A 1 21.34 -60.27 21.57
C ASP A 1 21.85 -60.18 20.13
N TYR A 2 20.99 -59.90 19.14
CA TYR A 2 21.39 -59.74 17.73
C TYR A 2 20.23 -59.08 16.96
N MET A 3 20.04 -57.75 17.07
CA MET A 3 19.16 -56.94 16.19
C MET A 3 19.28 -55.42 16.44
N MET A 4 20.49 -54.88 16.66
CA MET A 4 20.73 -53.42 16.77
C MET A 4 22.08 -52.99 16.18
N SER A 5 22.49 -53.51 15.02
CA SER A 5 23.73 -53.03 14.35
C SER A 5 23.67 -53.19 12.83
N SER A 6 22.90 -52.34 12.15
CA SER A 6 22.96 -52.26 10.68
C SER A 6 22.38 -50.97 10.08
N SER A 7 22.42 -49.84 10.78
CA SER A 7 22.00 -48.54 10.23
C SER A 7 23.12 -47.49 10.27
N SER A 8 24.38 -47.91 10.03
CA SER A 8 25.50 -46.99 9.79
C SER A 8 26.33 -47.34 8.56
N ARG A 9 25.75 -48.10 7.60
CA ARG A 9 26.41 -48.34 6.32
C ARG A 9 26.36 -47.06 5.48
N GLY A 10 27.41 -46.26 5.66
CA GLY A 10 27.98 -45.32 4.69
C GLY A 10 26.96 -44.46 3.96
N VAL A 11 26.78 -43.23 4.46
CA VAL A 11 26.27 -42.11 3.65
C VAL A 11 27.05 -42.13 2.33
N GLY A 12 26.36 -42.50 1.24
CA GLY A 12 26.98 -42.71 -0.07
C GLY A 12 27.76 -41.48 -0.52
N PRO A 13 28.76 -41.62 -1.40
CA PRO A 13 29.57 -40.50 -1.88
C PRO A 13 28.71 -39.34 -2.43
N ALA A 14 27.55 -39.63 -3.04
CA ALA A 14 26.56 -38.63 -3.45
C ALA A 14 25.98 -37.83 -2.26
N ASN A 15 25.53 -38.50 -1.20
CA ASN A 15 25.00 -37.82 -0.01
C ASN A 15 26.07 -37.04 0.76
N ARG A 16 27.34 -37.47 0.72
CA ARG A 16 28.46 -36.71 1.27
C ARG A 16 28.71 -35.43 0.48
N SER A 17 28.70 -35.51 -0.85
CA SER A 17 28.81 -34.34 -1.72
C SER A 17 27.65 -33.36 -1.49
N MET A 18 26.41 -33.85 -1.37
CA MET A 18 25.25 -32.99 -1.07
C MET A 18 25.38 -32.30 0.31
N LEU A 19 25.83 -33.01 1.34
CA LEU A 19 26.07 -32.43 2.67
C LEU A 19 27.19 -31.39 2.66
N GLU A 20 28.25 -31.63 1.89
CA GLU A 20 29.37 -30.69 1.75
C GLU A 20 28.95 -29.44 0.97
N SER A 21 28.18 -29.59 -0.11
CA SER A 21 27.56 -28.48 -0.83
C SER A 21 26.60 -27.68 0.07
N ALA A 22 25.77 -28.34 0.88
CA ALA A 22 24.86 -27.66 1.80
C ALA A 22 25.60 -26.88 2.89
N ARG A 23 26.71 -27.43 3.43
CA ARG A 23 27.57 -26.72 4.38
C ARG A 23 28.26 -25.52 3.74
N GLY A 24 28.73 -25.64 2.50
CA GLY A 24 29.29 -24.53 1.75
C GLY A 24 28.27 -23.41 1.52
N ALA A 25 27.05 -23.77 1.10
CA ALA A 25 25.95 -22.81 0.93
C ALA A 25 25.59 -22.11 2.24
N LEU A 26 25.52 -22.86 3.36
CA LEU A 26 25.28 -22.29 4.67
C LEU A 26 26.38 -21.31 5.09
N GLN A 27 27.65 -21.66 4.88
CA GLN A 27 28.78 -20.80 5.21
C GLN A 27 28.78 -19.51 4.38
N VAL A 28 28.42 -19.57 3.10
CA VAL A 28 28.26 -18.39 2.23
C VAL A 28 27.11 -17.51 2.73
N ALA A 29 25.97 -18.11 3.10
CA ALA A 29 24.83 -17.37 3.65
C ALA A 29 25.17 -16.70 5.00
N GLU A 30 25.90 -17.38 5.88
CA GLU A 30 26.37 -16.81 7.15
C GLU A 30 27.35 -15.65 6.93
N ALA A 31 28.27 -15.77 5.97
CA ALA A 31 29.18 -14.69 5.61
C ALA A 31 28.45 -13.47 5.04
N ALA A 32 27.45 -13.68 4.18
CA ALA A 32 26.61 -12.63 3.64
C ALA A 32 25.76 -11.96 4.73
N LEU A 33 25.22 -12.73 5.68
CA LEU A 33 24.48 -12.18 6.81
C LEU A 33 25.38 -11.32 7.71
N ALA A 34 26.65 -11.71 7.87
CA ALA A 34 27.64 -10.98 8.67
C ALA A 34 28.11 -9.67 8.01
N SER A 35 28.00 -9.54 6.68
CA SER A 35 28.37 -8.31 5.97
C SER A 35 27.26 -7.25 5.92
N LEU A 36 26.02 -7.61 6.27
CA LEU A 36 24.91 -6.65 6.33
C LEU A 36 25.13 -5.60 7.45
N PRO A 37 24.86 -4.31 7.21
CA PRO A 37 24.87 -3.29 8.26
C PRO A 37 24.04 -3.72 9.49
N GLY A 38 24.59 -3.52 10.69
CA GLY A 38 23.94 -3.92 11.95
C GLY A 38 23.97 -5.43 12.28
N ALA A 39 24.69 -6.26 11.52
CA ALA A 39 24.78 -7.71 11.77
C ALA A 39 25.30 -8.05 13.17
N ALA A 40 26.30 -7.30 13.66
CA ALA A 40 26.84 -7.48 15.01
C ALA A 40 25.80 -7.23 16.11
N ASP A 41 24.93 -6.23 15.92
CA ASP A 41 23.87 -5.91 16.88
C ASP A 41 22.73 -6.92 16.83
N ARG A 42 22.36 -7.41 15.63
CA ARG A 42 21.42 -8.53 15.49
C ARG A 42 21.95 -9.81 16.13
N ALA A 43 23.24 -10.12 15.96
CA ALA A 43 23.88 -11.27 16.60
C ALA A 43 23.88 -11.15 18.13
N ARG A 44 24.17 -9.94 18.65
CA ARG A 44 24.11 -9.66 20.09
C ARG A 44 22.69 -9.82 20.64
N ARG A 45 21.68 -9.24 19.97
CA ARG A 45 20.27 -9.39 20.35
C ARG A 45 19.82 -10.85 20.31
N ARG A 46 20.23 -11.62 19.29
CA ARG A 46 19.92 -13.05 19.21
C ARG A 46 20.53 -13.84 20.36
N ALA A 47 21.79 -13.57 20.72
CA ALA A 47 22.44 -14.19 21.87
C ALA A 47 21.71 -13.85 23.17
N GLU A 48 21.35 -12.58 23.37
CA GLU A 48 20.58 -12.14 24.53
C GLU A 48 19.21 -12.82 24.62
N LEU A 49 18.49 -12.97 23.50
CA LEU A 49 17.22 -13.67 23.45
C LEU A 49 17.36 -15.17 23.76
N LEU A 50 18.42 -15.82 23.30
CA LEU A 50 18.72 -17.21 23.62
C LEU A 50 19.05 -17.39 25.11
N ASP A 51 19.87 -16.50 25.69
CA ASP A 51 20.17 -16.51 27.12
C ASP A 51 18.89 -16.30 27.96
N ARG A 52 18.03 -15.37 27.56
CA ARG A 52 16.72 -15.15 28.21
C ARG A 52 15.82 -16.38 28.09
N ARG A 53 15.76 -17.01 26.90
CA ARG A 53 15.00 -18.24 26.68
C ARG A 53 15.51 -19.36 27.60
N ASP A 54 16.82 -19.56 27.65
CA ASP A 54 17.43 -20.63 28.44
C ASP A 54 17.26 -20.38 29.95
N ALA A 55 17.22 -19.11 30.39
CA ALA A 55 16.90 -18.74 31.77
C ALA A 55 15.42 -18.98 32.14
N VAL A 56 14.50 -18.83 31.18
CA VAL A 56 13.05 -18.99 31.40
C VAL A 56 12.60 -20.45 31.23
N SER A 57 13.27 -21.22 30.38
CA SER A 57 12.91 -22.61 30.03
C SER A 57 12.69 -23.52 31.26
N PRO A 58 13.55 -23.53 32.30
CA PRO A 58 13.31 -24.36 33.49
C PRO A 58 12.06 -23.96 34.28
N ARG A 59 11.70 -22.67 34.27
CA ARG A 59 10.51 -22.16 34.97
C ARG A 59 9.24 -22.55 34.21
N VAL A 60 9.28 -22.47 32.89
CA VAL A 60 8.19 -22.95 32.03
C VAL A 60 8.02 -24.45 32.17
N ALA A 61 9.12 -25.20 32.14
CA ALA A 61 9.09 -26.66 32.32
C ALA A 61 8.50 -27.08 33.67
N ALA A 62 8.78 -26.31 34.73
CA ALA A 62 8.19 -26.53 36.04
C ALA A 62 6.67 -26.26 36.08
N LEU A 63 6.15 -25.38 35.21
CA LEU A 63 4.72 -25.07 35.11
C LEU A 63 3.95 -26.09 34.26
N ILE A 64 4.46 -26.43 33.08
CA ILE A 64 3.80 -27.35 32.13
C ILE A 64 4.07 -28.83 32.45
N GLY A 65 5.15 -29.13 33.18
CA GLY A 65 5.52 -30.48 33.61
C GLY A 65 6.47 -31.24 32.67
N HIS A 66 6.90 -30.61 31.57
CA HIS A 66 7.91 -31.14 30.64
C HIS A 66 8.72 -30.01 29.99
N GLU A 67 9.78 -30.35 29.27
CA GLU A 67 10.61 -29.36 28.57
C GLU A 67 9.78 -28.65 27.46
N PRO A 68 9.81 -27.32 27.37
CA PRO A 68 9.07 -26.58 26.35
C PRO A 68 9.73 -26.73 24.98
N THR A 69 9.28 -27.72 24.21
CA THR A 69 9.76 -27.96 22.85
C THR A 69 8.75 -27.46 21.83
N GLY A 70 9.11 -26.42 21.08
CA GLY A 70 8.28 -25.91 19.98
C GLY A 70 7.18 -24.93 20.40
N PRO A 71 6.28 -24.56 19.46
CA PRO A 71 5.24 -23.56 19.66
C PRO A 71 4.11 -24.00 20.60
N GLU A 72 3.90 -25.32 20.77
CA GLU A 72 2.84 -25.89 21.61
C GLU A 72 2.97 -25.49 23.09
N ALA A 73 4.21 -25.28 23.57
CA ALA A 73 4.46 -24.85 24.94
C ALA A 73 3.84 -23.48 25.26
N GLU A 74 3.65 -22.62 24.25
CA GLU A 74 2.97 -21.33 24.44
C GLU A 74 1.46 -21.52 24.68
N ASP A 75 0.83 -22.41 23.92
CA ASP A 75 -0.60 -22.73 24.07
C ASP A 75 -0.88 -23.41 25.41
N GLU A 76 0.01 -24.31 25.85
CA GLU A 76 -0.05 -24.94 27.17
C GLU A 76 0.04 -23.90 28.29
N LEU A 77 0.98 -22.95 28.21
CA LEU A 77 1.08 -21.85 29.17
C LEU A 77 -0.18 -20.97 29.17
N ARG A 78 -0.80 -20.73 28.00
CA ARG A 78 -2.09 -20.01 27.94
C ARG A 78 -3.22 -20.79 28.60
N SER A 79 -3.24 -22.12 28.45
CA SER A 79 -4.27 -22.96 29.07
C SER A 79 -4.13 -23.07 30.60
N LEU A 80 -2.91 -22.94 31.13
CA LEU A 80 -2.64 -22.86 32.57
C LEU A 80 -2.98 -21.50 33.17
N ARG A 81 -3.19 -20.47 32.33
CA ARG A 81 -3.55 -19.14 32.80
C ARG A 81 -5.00 -19.19 33.25
N GLU A 82 -5.23 -19.12 34.57
CA GLU A 82 -6.58 -18.86 35.08
C GLU A 82 -7.09 -17.57 34.43
N PRO A 83 -8.24 -17.59 33.72
CA PRO A 83 -8.80 -16.38 33.17
C PRO A 83 -9.19 -15.49 34.35
N ALA A 84 -8.36 -14.47 34.60
CA ALA A 84 -8.72 -13.40 35.51
C ALA A 84 -10.07 -12.85 35.03
N ALA A 85 -11.05 -12.79 35.93
CA ALA A 85 -12.32 -12.18 35.64
C ALA A 85 -12.06 -10.76 35.09
N PRO A 86 -12.78 -10.33 34.04
CA PRO A 86 -12.59 -9.01 33.48
C PRO A 86 -12.79 -7.96 34.59
N ASP A 87 -11.74 -7.19 34.85
CA ASP A 87 -11.81 -6.04 35.75
C ASP A 87 -12.55 -4.93 35.00
N GLU A 88 -13.76 -4.58 35.46
CA GLU A 88 -14.58 -3.51 34.88
C GLU A 88 -13.81 -2.19 34.79
N ALA A 89 -12.92 -1.92 35.76
CA ALA A 89 -12.09 -0.71 35.74
C ALA A 89 -11.09 -0.72 34.57
N ALA A 90 -10.47 -1.88 34.29
CA ALA A 90 -9.54 -2.04 33.18
C ALA A 90 -10.25 -1.98 31.81
N MET A 91 -11.47 -2.51 31.70
CA MET A 91 -12.27 -2.39 30.48
C MET A 91 -12.69 -0.94 30.21
N ALA A 92 -13.12 -0.21 31.25
CA ALA A 92 -13.44 1.21 31.14
C ALA A 92 -12.20 2.08 30.82
N GLU A 93 -11.02 1.72 31.33
CA GLU A 93 -9.76 2.36 30.97
C GLU A 93 -9.40 2.12 29.50
N LEU A 94 -9.46 0.87 29.02
CA LEU A 94 -9.19 0.54 27.63
C LEU A 94 -10.17 1.24 26.67
N ALA A 95 -11.46 1.27 26.99
CA ALA A 95 -12.46 2.00 26.22
C ALA A 95 -12.13 3.49 26.10
N ARG A 96 -11.77 4.13 27.21
CA ARG A 96 -11.39 5.56 27.23
C ARG A 96 -10.16 5.84 26.39
N GLU A 97 -9.15 4.98 26.44
CA GLU A 97 -7.94 5.13 25.62
C GLU A 97 -8.24 4.96 24.12
N LEU A 98 -9.11 3.99 23.76
CA LEU A 98 -9.56 3.80 22.38
C LEU A 98 -10.36 5.01 21.88
N GLU A 99 -11.25 5.57 22.69
CA GLU A 99 -11.98 6.81 22.34
C GLU A 99 -11.05 8.02 22.23
N ALA A 100 -10.02 8.12 23.08
CA ALA A 100 -9.04 9.20 23.02
C ALA A 100 -8.23 9.20 21.71
N VAL A 101 -8.01 8.03 21.11
CA VAL A 101 -7.40 7.90 19.77
C VAL A 101 -8.42 7.94 18.63
N GLY A 102 -9.69 8.21 18.92
CA GLY A 102 -10.76 8.42 17.95
C GLY A 102 -11.51 7.16 17.51
N ILE A 103 -11.33 6.03 18.19
CA ILE A 103 -12.08 4.79 17.91
C ILE A 103 -13.42 4.83 18.63
N ALA A 104 -14.51 4.58 17.90
CA ALA A 104 -15.84 4.50 18.48
C ALA A 104 -16.04 3.14 19.18
N VAL A 105 -16.13 3.14 20.51
CA VAL A 105 -16.16 1.92 21.33
C VAL A 105 -17.58 1.39 21.62
N GLY A 106 -18.63 2.16 21.32
CA GLY A 106 -20.02 1.79 21.58
C GLY A 106 -20.44 2.01 23.05
N PRO A 107 -21.74 1.83 23.37
CA PRO A 107 -22.25 2.11 24.71
C PRO A 107 -21.95 0.99 25.73
N GLU A 108 -21.85 1.36 27.02
CA GLU A 108 -21.71 0.41 28.13
C GLU A 108 -22.93 -0.53 28.29
N PRO A 109 -22.74 -1.77 28.80
CA PRO A 109 -21.47 -2.35 29.28
C PRO A 109 -20.59 -2.87 28.14
N TYR A 110 -19.28 -2.66 28.26
CA TYR A 110 -18.33 -3.10 27.24
C TYR A 110 -18.13 -4.62 27.27
N GLU A 111 -18.18 -5.27 26.10
CA GLU A 111 -17.71 -6.64 25.96
C GLU A 111 -16.18 -6.66 25.81
N ARG A 112 -15.51 -7.46 26.65
CA ARG A 112 -14.05 -7.57 26.66
C ARG A 112 -13.49 -7.93 25.28
N ASP A 113 -14.13 -8.88 24.60
CA ASP A 113 -13.61 -9.41 23.34
C ASP A 113 -13.68 -8.35 22.23
N ASP A 114 -14.73 -7.51 22.23
CA ASP A 114 -14.87 -6.38 21.30
C ASP A 114 -13.80 -5.31 21.55
N LEU A 115 -13.57 -4.92 22.81
CA LEU A 115 -12.50 -3.97 23.16
C LEU A 115 -11.10 -4.48 22.76
N VAL A 116 -10.84 -5.77 23.01
CA VAL A 116 -9.56 -6.40 22.65
C VAL A 116 -9.40 -6.48 21.14
N LEU A 117 -10.47 -6.77 20.40
CA LEU A 117 -10.45 -6.80 18.94
C LEU A 117 -10.15 -5.41 18.37
N LEU A 118 -10.83 -4.36 18.86
CA LEU A 118 -10.59 -2.97 18.46
C LEU A 118 -9.16 -2.52 18.77
N ALA A 119 -8.66 -2.83 19.97
CA ALA A 119 -7.29 -2.49 20.35
C ALA A 119 -6.25 -3.21 19.48
N ARG A 120 -6.46 -4.48 19.15
CA ARG A 120 -5.56 -5.22 18.26
C ARG A 120 -5.58 -4.67 16.83
N ALA A 121 -6.77 -4.32 16.32
CA ALA A 121 -6.90 -3.70 15.02
C ALA A 121 -6.14 -2.37 14.97
N TYR A 122 -6.31 -1.52 15.98
CA TYR A 122 -5.59 -0.25 16.09
C TYR A 122 -4.08 -0.42 16.14
N VAL A 123 -3.56 -1.32 16.99
CA VAL A 123 -2.11 -1.57 17.09
C VAL A 123 -1.57 -2.10 15.77
N SER A 124 -2.26 -3.05 15.14
CA SER A 124 -1.84 -3.61 13.84
C SER A 124 -1.84 -2.55 12.73
N GLU A 125 -2.84 -1.67 12.70
CA GLU A 125 -2.91 -0.57 11.74
C GLU A 125 -1.81 0.47 12.01
N HIS A 126 -1.55 0.79 13.27
CA HIS A 126 -0.51 1.73 13.66
C HIS A 126 0.90 1.20 13.35
N GLU A 127 1.17 -0.08 13.62
CA GLU A 127 2.43 -0.75 13.28
C GLU A 127 2.60 -0.83 11.76
N GLY A 128 1.56 -1.25 11.02
CA GLY A 128 1.57 -1.26 9.55
C GLY A 128 1.79 0.13 8.96
N GLY A 129 1.12 1.15 9.50
CA GLY A 129 1.28 2.53 9.10
C GLY A 129 2.64 3.14 9.47
N ALA A 130 3.25 2.72 10.57
CA ALA A 130 4.62 3.12 10.93
C ALA A 130 5.65 2.51 9.97
N VAL A 131 5.52 1.21 9.65
CA VAL A 131 6.35 0.54 8.64
C VAL A 131 6.19 1.22 7.29
N ARG A 132 4.95 1.48 6.86
CA ARG A 132 4.69 2.13 5.58
C ARG A 132 5.24 3.56 5.49
N ARG A 133 5.15 4.34 6.57
CA ARG A 133 5.76 5.67 6.64
C ARG A 133 7.27 5.59 6.54
N GLN A 134 7.90 4.63 7.23
CA GLN A 134 9.34 4.40 7.12
C GLN A 134 9.74 4.04 5.69
N GLU A 135 8.99 3.15 5.02
CA GLU A 135 9.24 2.80 3.61
C GLU A 135 9.15 4.02 2.68
N LEU A 136 8.17 4.91 2.92
CA LEU A 136 8.03 6.16 2.16
C LEU A 136 9.17 7.15 2.44
N ASP A 137 9.58 7.30 3.69
CA ASP A 137 10.70 8.16 4.07
C ASP A 137 12.02 7.65 3.45
N ASP A 138 12.25 6.34 3.48
CA ASP A 138 13.41 5.71 2.85
C ASP A 138 13.39 5.88 1.32
N ALA A 139 12.21 5.74 0.69
CA ALA A 139 12.01 5.96 -0.73
C ALA A 139 12.24 7.42 -1.15
N LEU A 140 11.76 8.39 -0.36
CA LEU A 140 11.99 9.81 -0.58
C LEU A 140 13.48 10.16 -0.46
N ALA A 141 14.15 9.64 0.57
CA ALA A 141 15.58 9.86 0.77
C ALA A 141 16.41 9.30 -0.41
N ALA A 142 16.07 8.10 -0.90
CA ALA A 142 16.72 7.50 -2.06
C ALA A 142 16.48 8.31 -3.34
N LEU A 143 15.26 8.83 -3.54
CA LEU A 143 14.93 9.68 -4.69
C LEU A 143 15.70 11.00 -4.65
N ASP A 144 15.80 11.64 -3.48
CA ASP A 144 16.56 12.88 -3.30
C ASP A 144 18.05 12.68 -3.59
N GLU A 145 18.63 11.56 -3.16
CA GLU A 145 20.01 11.19 -3.47
C GLU A 145 20.21 10.95 -4.98
N ALA A 146 19.28 10.25 -5.64
CA ALA A 146 19.31 10.03 -7.08
C ALA A 146 19.20 11.36 -7.86
N ILE A 147 18.29 12.25 -7.46
CA ILE A 147 18.13 13.59 -8.05
C ILE A 147 19.40 14.42 -7.85
N ALA A 148 19.98 14.42 -6.65
CA ALA A 148 21.24 15.12 -6.38
C ALA A 148 22.39 14.60 -7.26
N THR A 149 22.46 13.28 -7.43
CA THR A 149 23.46 12.63 -8.30
C THR A 149 23.29 13.03 -9.76
N MET A 150 22.05 13.01 -10.27
CA MET A 150 21.73 13.45 -11.64
C MET A 150 22.06 14.93 -11.86
N ARG A 151 21.69 15.81 -10.93
CA ARG A 151 22.03 17.24 -10.98
C ARG A 151 23.53 17.46 -11.02
N GLY A 152 24.29 16.77 -10.15
CA GLY A 152 25.74 16.86 -10.12
C GLY A 152 26.40 16.34 -11.41
N ALA A 153 25.86 15.30 -12.04
CA ALA A 153 26.32 14.81 -13.34
C ALA A 153 26.05 15.84 -14.46
N HIS A 154 24.85 16.41 -14.47
CA HIS A 154 24.46 17.46 -15.42
C HIS A 154 25.35 18.71 -15.30
N GLU A 155 25.64 19.17 -14.08
CA GLU A 155 26.55 20.30 -13.82
C GLU A 155 27.98 20.04 -14.33
N ARG A 156 28.41 18.77 -14.37
CA ARG A 156 29.70 18.35 -14.96
C ARG A 156 29.66 18.15 -16.47
N GLY A 157 28.51 18.38 -17.11
CA GLY A 157 28.32 18.19 -18.55
C GLY A 157 28.25 16.72 -18.99
N GLN A 158 27.95 15.79 -18.07
CA GLN A 158 27.72 14.39 -18.40
C GLN A 158 26.31 14.25 -18.99
N GLN A 159 26.21 13.64 -20.18
CA GLN A 159 24.93 13.40 -20.86
C GLN A 159 24.33 12.02 -20.52
N GLU A 160 25.16 11.08 -20.08
CA GLU A 160 24.70 9.75 -19.66
C GLU A 160 24.18 9.80 -18.22
N VAL A 161 23.06 9.11 -17.98
CA VAL A 161 22.47 8.97 -16.65
C VAL A 161 23.45 8.17 -15.79
N PRO A 162 23.96 8.73 -14.68
CA PRO A 162 24.86 8.00 -13.79
C PRO A 162 24.15 6.76 -13.23
N GLU A 163 24.86 5.63 -13.21
CA GLU A 163 24.39 4.44 -12.51
C GLU A 163 24.17 4.80 -11.03
N HIS A 164 22.94 4.58 -10.58
CA HIS A 164 22.53 4.70 -9.18
C HIS A 164 22.25 3.30 -8.65
N GLY A 165 22.32 3.13 -7.32
CA GLY A 165 21.91 1.88 -6.70
C GLY A 165 20.42 1.60 -6.98
N PRO A 166 19.96 0.34 -6.85
CA PRO A 166 18.55 0.01 -7.00
C PRO A 166 17.73 0.86 -6.03
N LEU A 167 16.72 1.54 -6.55
CA LEU A 167 15.80 2.30 -5.73
C LEU A 167 14.92 1.32 -4.93
N PRO A 168 14.43 1.70 -3.74
CA PRO A 168 13.37 0.96 -3.07
C PRO A 168 12.17 0.79 -4.01
N GLU A 169 11.44 -0.31 -3.91
CA GLU A 169 10.29 -0.67 -4.79
C GLU A 169 9.28 0.48 -4.98
N LEU A 170 9.05 1.30 -3.94
CA LEU A 170 8.16 2.47 -4.01
C LEU A 170 8.70 3.68 -4.78
N ALA A 171 10.02 3.74 -4.96
CA ALA A 171 10.72 4.76 -5.72
C ALA A 171 11.14 4.25 -7.11
N GLU A 172 10.94 2.96 -7.42
CA GLU A 172 11.22 2.45 -8.76
C GLU A 172 10.30 3.12 -9.78
N PRO A 173 10.86 3.67 -10.87
CA PRO A 173 10.05 4.24 -11.93
C PRO A 173 9.22 3.11 -12.56
N VAL A 174 7.89 3.28 -12.54
CA VAL A 174 6.97 2.35 -13.22
C VAL A 174 7.38 2.29 -14.69
N GLU A 175 7.85 1.14 -15.15
CA GLU A 175 8.25 0.93 -16.53
C GLU A 175 7.07 1.25 -17.45
N ALA A 176 7.21 2.31 -18.24
CA ALA A 176 6.23 2.63 -19.27
C ALA A 176 6.35 1.56 -20.36
N THR A 177 5.39 0.64 -20.41
CA THR A 177 5.26 -0.35 -21.49
C THR A 177 5.16 0.39 -22.83
N SER A 178 6.17 0.26 -23.67
CA SER A 178 6.55 1.24 -24.69
C SER A 178 6.12 0.92 -26.12
N ASP A 179 4.93 0.34 -26.34
CA ASP A 179 4.46 0.01 -27.72
C ASP A 179 3.24 0.81 -28.23
N GLU A 180 2.72 1.79 -27.48
CA GLU A 180 1.67 2.74 -27.94
C GLU A 180 2.13 4.22 -27.80
N GLY A 181 3.38 4.47 -28.20
CA GLY A 181 4.29 5.46 -27.62
C GLY A 181 4.00 6.97 -27.73
N ASP A 182 3.12 7.48 -28.60
CA ASP A 182 2.95 8.95 -28.73
C ASP A 182 1.65 9.48 -28.10
N ASP A 183 0.53 8.77 -28.28
CA ASP A 183 -0.76 9.20 -27.74
C ASP A 183 -0.88 8.87 -26.24
N ALA A 184 -0.34 7.72 -25.80
CA ALA A 184 -0.31 7.34 -24.40
C ALA A 184 0.59 8.26 -23.57
N GLU A 185 1.75 8.68 -24.10
CA GLU A 185 2.63 9.63 -23.42
C GLU A 185 2.01 11.03 -23.33
N ALA A 186 1.32 11.50 -24.38
CA ALA A 186 0.61 12.77 -24.36
C ALA A 186 -0.53 12.76 -23.33
N GLN A 187 -1.28 11.66 -23.23
CA GLN A 187 -2.31 11.46 -22.21
C GLN A 187 -1.71 11.36 -20.80
N ALA A 188 -0.62 10.62 -20.61
CA ALA A 188 0.06 10.51 -19.33
C ALA A 188 0.65 11.85 -18.86
N ARG A 189 1.14 12.69 -19.78
CA ARG A 189 1.61 14.05 -19.46
C ARG A 189 0.45 14.95 -19.05
N THR A 190 -0.66 14.95 -19.77
CA THR A 190 -1.84 15.77 -19.44
C THR A 190 -2.47 15.35 -18.10
N LEU A 191 -2.51 14.04 -17.80
CA LEU A 191 -2.95 13.55 -16.49
C LEU A 191 -2.02 13.95 -15.35
N ARG A 192 -0.69 13.91 -15.56
CA ARG A 192 0.28 14.39 -14.57
C ARG A 192 0.16 15.89 -14.32
N GLU A 193 0.01 16.68 -15.37
CA GLU A 193 -0.21 18.12 -15.26
C GLU A 193 -1.52 18.45 -14.54
N ALA A 194 -2.60 17.71 -14.82
CA ALA A 194 -3.88 17.86 -14.11
C ALA A 194 -3.75 17.51 -12.62
N ARG A 195 -3.13 16.37 -12.29
CA ARG A 195 -2.88 15.97 -10.89
C ARG A 195 -1.99 16.97 -10.16
N TRP A 196 -0.97 17.50 -10.83
CA TRP A 196 -0.12 18.55 -10.24
C TRP A 196 -0.91 19.83 -9.98
N ALA A 197 -1.77 20.24 -10.91
CA ALA A 197 -2.64 21.40 -10.74
C ALA A 197 -3.63 21.20 -9.56
N GLU A 198 -4.17 19.99 -9.37
CA GLU A 198 -5.00 19.65 -8.22
C GLU A 198 -4.23 19.74 -6.89
N VAL A 199 -2.99 19.22 -6.85
CA VAL A 199 -2.12 19.31 -5.66
C VAL A 199 -1.78 20.76 -5.33
N GLU A 200 -1.45 21.59 -6.32
CA GLU A 200 -1.17 23.02 -6.11
C GLU A 200 -2.42 23.78 -5.66
N ALA A 201 -3.61 23.46 -6.21
CA ALA A 201 -4.88 24.02 -5.74
C ALA A 201 -5.18 23.61 -4.28
N ALA A 202 -4.91 22.35 -3.91
CA ALA A 202 -5.07 21.87 -2.55
C ALA A 202 -4.10 22.58 -1.59
N ARG A 203 -2.83 22.77 -1.97
CA ARG A 203 -1.85 23.53 -1.19
C ARG A 203 -2.29 24.98 -0.98
N ALA A 204 -2.75 25.66 -2.03
CA ALA A 204 -3.28 27.01 -1.93
C ALA A 204 -4.48 27.10 -0.96
N ALA A 205 -5.39 26.12 -1.02
CA ALA A 205 -6.52 26.03 -0.10
C ALA A 205 -6.10 25.81 1.36
N VAL A 206 -5.05 25.00 1.60
CA VAL A 206 -4.48 24.81 2.94
C VAL A 206 -3.86 26.11 3.45
N THR A 207 -3.03 26.80 2.66
CA THR A 207 -2.44 28.08 3.06
C THR A 207 -3.51 29.14 3.37
N GLU A 208 -4.59 29.19 2.60
CA GLU A 208 -5.72 30.08 2.88
C GLU A 208 -6.45 29.69 4.18
N ALA A 209 -6.62 28.40 4.44
CA ALA A 209 -7.19 27.91 5.70
C ALA A 209 -6.32 28.27 6.90
N GLU A 210 -5.00 28.09 6.82
CA GLU A 210 -4.04 28.47 7.86
C GLU A 210 -4.07 29.98 8.15
N ALA A 211 -4.07 30.81 7.10
CA ALA A 211 -4.19 32.26 7.24
C ALA A 211 -5.50 32.68 7.93
N ARG A 212 -6.61 31.96 7.65
CA ARG A 212 -7.88 32.19 8.36
C ARG A 212 -7.82 31.78 9.83
N VAL A 213 -7.20 30.64 10.15
CA VAL A 213 -7.01 30.20 11.55
C VAL A 213 -6.14 31.20 12.31
N ALA A 214 -5.07 31.72 11.70
CA ALA A 214 -4.23 32.76 12.29
C ALA A 214 -5.03 34.02 12.62
N ARG A 215 -5.84 34.53 11.66
CA ARG A 215 -6.74 35.68 11.90
C ARG A 215 -7.75 35.41 13.01
N HIS A 216 -8.30 34.20 13.10
CA HIS A 216 -9.23 33.84 14.16
C HIS A 216 -8.56 33.80 15.55
N ARG A 217 -7.32 33.28 15.64
CA ARG A 217 -6.54 33.31 16.89
C ARG A 217 -6.24 34.74 17.32
N GLU A 218 -5.79 35.60 16.41
CA GLU A 218 -5.52 37.02 16.69
C GLU A 218 -6.78 37.76 17.16
N ALA A 219 -7.93 37.50 16.53
CA ALA A 219 -9.21 38.05 16.96
C ALA A 219 -9.60 37.55 18.36
N SER A 220 -9.41 36.25 18.65
CA SER A 220 -9.73 35.67 19.95
C SER A 220 -8.84 36.23 21.07
N GLU A 221 -7.54 36.41 20.81
CA GLU A 221 -6.61 37.06 21.74
C GLU A 221 -6.96 38.53 22.00
N SER A 222 -7.43 39.23 20.96
CA SER A 222 -7.89 40.62 21.08
C SER A 222 -9.16 40.72 21.92
N LEU A 223 -10.12 39.80 21.74
CA LEU A 223 -11.32 39.71 22.56
C LEU A 223 -10.98 39.44 24.03
N ALA A 224 -10.13 38.44 24.30
CA ALA A 224 -9.71 38.11 25.66
C ALA A 224 -9.01 39.28 26.36
N ARG A 225 -8.26 40.09 25.61
CA ARG A 225 -7.64 41.32 26.13
C ARG A 225 -8.68 42.37 26.49
N LEU A 226 -9.67 42.63 25.63
CA LEU A 226 -10.75 43.57 25.90
C LEU A 226 -11.61 43.15 27.10
N GLU A 227 -11.89 41.85 27.24
CA GLU A 227 -12.59 41.31 28.42
C GLU A 227 -11.78 41.53 29.71
N ALA A 228 -10.46 41.32 29.67
CA ALA A 228 -9.59 41.59 30.81
C ALA A 228 -9.51 43.08 31.15
N GLU A 229 -9.44 43.97 30.14
CA GLU A 229 -9.48 45.42 30.32
C GLU A 229 -10.81 45.90 30.93
N LEU A 230 -11.94 45.35 30.46
CA LEU A 230 -13.26 45.63 31.04
C LEU A 230 -13.35 45.17 32.50
N SER A 231 -12.87 43.96 32.80
CA SER A 231 -12.84 43.46 34.19
C SER A 231 -11.95 44.33 35.09
N ALA A 232 -10.81 44.80 34.61
CA ALA A 232 -9.93 45.67 35.36
C ALA A 232 -10.57 47.05 35.61
N ALA A 233 -11.23 47.63 34.59
CA ALA A 233 -11.95 48.88 34.72
C ALA A 233 -13.11 48.79 35.74
N GLY A 234 -13.82 47.67 35.78
CA GLY A 234 -14.86 47.44 36.79
C GLY A 234 -14.34 47.38 38.23
N ILE A 235 -13.19 46.73 38.46
CA ILE A 235 -12.53 46.70 39.79
C ILE A 235 -12.09 48.11 40.20
N GLU A 236 -11.53 48.88 39.25
CA GLU A 236 -11.11 50.26 39.50
C GLU A 236 -12.29 51.19 39.76
N GLU A 237 -13.44 50.97 39.11
CA GLU A 237 -14.67 51.71 39.36
C GLU A 237 -15.21 51.42 40.76
N GLU A 238 -15.28 50.15 41.17
CA GLU A 238 -15.71 49.76 42.52
C GLU A 238 -14.80 50.37 43.60
N ALA A 239 -13.48 50.34 43.39
CA ALA A 239 -12.51 50.95 44.29
C ALA A 239 -12.66 52.49 44.35
N ALA A 240 -12.88 53.14 43.20
CA ALA A 240 -13.10 54.59 43.14
C ALA A 240 -14.42 54.99 43.82
N ALA A 241 -15.50 54.22 43.62
CA ALA A 241 -16.77 54.44 44.29
C ALA A 241 -16.66 54.30 45.82
N ALA A 242 -15.90 53.30 46.30
CA ALA A 242 -15.62 53.15 47.73
C ALA A 242 -14.79 54.33 48.29
N ALA A 243 -13.83 54.84 47.51
CA ALA A 243 -13.04 56.02 47.89
C ALA A 243 -13.90 57.28 47.98
N VAL A 244 -14.83 57.49 47.03
CA VAL A 244 -15.82 58.59 47.07
C VAL A 244 -16.66 58.48 48.34
N ALA A 245 -17.24 57.31 48.61
CA ALA A 245 -18.07 57.10 49.81
C ALA A 245 -17.30 57.36 51.12
N THR A 246 -16.02 56.98 51.18
CA THR A 246 -15.15 57.25 52.33
C THR A 246 -14.86 58.75 52.47
N ALA A 247 -14.52 59.43 51.38
CA ALA A 247 -14.22 60.86 51.38
C ALA A 247 -15.46 61.70 51.75
N GLU A 248 -16.65 61.34 51.27
CA GLU A 248 -17.91 61.98 51.67
C GLU A 248 -18.19 61.82 53.18
N ALA A 249 -17.91 60.64 53.74
CA ALA A 249 -18.04 60.40 55.17
C ALA A 249 -17.04 61.26 55.99
N ASP A 250 -15.80 61.39 55.52
CA ASP A 250 -14.78 62.23 56.15
C ASP A 250 -15.16 63.72 56.09
N VAL A 251 -15.69 64.20 54.95
CA VAL A 251 -16.22 65.57 54.81
C VAL A 251 -17.34 65.84 55.83
N ALA A 252 -18.23 64.86 56.06
CA ALA A 252 -19.32 64.99 57.01
C ALA A 252 -18.86 65.10 58.48
N LEU A 253 -17.68 64.57 58.81
CA LEU A 253 -17.12 64.55 60.16
C LEU A 253 -16.08 65.65 60.41
N ALA A 254 -15.53 66.27 59.36
CA ALA A 254 -14.44 67.22 59.46
C ALA A 254 -14.88 68.63 59.86
N GLU A 255 -14.08 69.29 60.71
CA GLU A 255 -14.25 70.69 61.10
C GLU A 255 -12.98 71.50 60.81
N GLY A 256 -13.13 72.80 60.54
CA GLY A 256 -12.00 73.73 60.35
C GLY A 256 -11.13 73.39 59.13
N SER A 257 -9.80 73.41 59.27
CA SER A 257 -8.88 73.13 58.16
C SER A 257 -8.90 71.67 57.68
N ALA A 258 -9.40 70.74 58.50
CA ALA A 258 -9.60 69.36 58.08
C ALA A 258 -10.73 69.24 57.03
N TYR A 259 -11.70 70.15 57.05
CA TYR A 259 -12.82 70.16 56.10
C TYR A 259 -12.35 70.48 54.67
N GLU A 260 -11.48 71.48 54.49
CA GLU A 260 -10.95 71.84 53.16
C GLU A 260 -10.12 70.70 52.54
N ALA A 261 -9.35 69.99 53.37
CA ALA A 261 -8.60 68.81 52.94
C ALA A 261 -9.53 67.65 52.55
N ALA A 262 -10.58 67.39 53.34
CA ALA A 262 -11.57 66.34 53.05
C ALA A 262 -12.36 66.64 51.75
N VAL A 263 -12.76 67.90 51.52
CA VAL A 263 -13.44 68.31 50.28
C VAL A 263 -12.54 68.13 49.06
N THR A 264 -11.25 68.44 49.19
CA THR A 264 -10.27 68.23 48.11
C THR A 264 -10.12 66.73 47.79
N ALA A 265 -10.02 65.88 48.82
CA ALA A 265 -9.95 64.43 48.65
C ALA A 265 -11.23 63.86 48.00
N ALA A 266 -12.41 64.37 48.36
CA ALA A 266 -13.67 63.98 47.73
C ALA A 266 -13.70 64.34 46.23
N ALA A 267 -13.29 65.55 45.86
CA ALA A 267 -13.21 65.97 44.46
C ALA A 267 -12.20 65.14 43.63
N GLU A 268 -11.08 64.74 44.24
CA GLU A 268 -10.09 63.84 43.61
C GLU A 268 -10.66 62.43 43.41
N ALA A 269 -11.40 61.91 44.38
CA ALA A 269 -12.07 60.61 44.30
C ALA A 269 -13.18 60.59 43.24
N GLU A 270 -14.02 61.63 43.19
CA GLU A 270 -15.05 61.79 42.15
C GLU A 270 -14.43 61.86 40.75
N SER A 271 -13.32 62.60 40.61
CA SER A 271 -12.58 62.67 39.35
C SER A 271 -11.98 61.32 38.95
N ALA A 272 -11.58 60.49 39.92
CA ALA A 272 -11.10 59.13 39.67
C ALA A 272 -12.24 58.20 39.21
N LEU A 273 -13.41 58.28 39.84
CA LEU A 273 -14.59 57.51 39.45
C LEU A 273 -15.05 57.85 38.02
N ALA A 274 -15.08 59.14 37.67
CA ALA A 274 -15.44 59.60 36.33
C ALA A 274 -14.46 59.06 35.25
N ARG A 275 -13.15 59.02 35.54
CA ARG A 275 -12.15 58.43 34.65
C ARG A 275 -12.30 56.91 34.52
N SER A 276 -12.69 56.21 35.59
CA SER A 276 -12.93 54.76 35.53
C SER A 276 -14.15 54.43 34.69
N THR A 277 -15.26 55.13 34.94
CA THR A 277 -16.52 55.00 34.19
C THR A 277 -16.30 55.25 32.69
N GLY A 278 -15.52 56.28 32.34
CA GLY A 278 -15.16 56.57 30.95
C GLY A 278 -14.39 55.44 30.26
N ARG A 279 -13.44 54.81 30.95
CA ARG A 279 -12.68 53.67 30.41
C ARG A 279 -13.55 52.42 30.27
N GLU A 280 -14.45 52.17 31.22
CA GLU A 280 -15.41 51.07 31.14
C GLU A 280 -16.36 51.24 29.95
N GLU A 281 -16.89 52.45 29.72
CA GLU A 281 -17.70 52.76 28.54
C GLU A 281 -16.94 52.59 27.21
N GLU A 282 -15.66 53.00 27.15
CA GLU A 282 -14.81 52.81 25.97
C GLU A 282 -14.56 51.32 25.69
N ALA A 283 -14.24 50.54 26.71
CA ALA A 283 -14.07 49.08 26.60
C ALA A 283 -15.38 48.39 26.15
N ARG A 284 -16.52 48.82 26.70
CA ARG A 284 -17.84 48.31 26.32
C ARG A 284 -18.18 48.65 24.86
N ARG A 285 -17.96 49.89 24.41
CA ARG A 285 -18.15 50.26 23.00
C ARG A 285 -17.21 49.50 22.07
N ALA A 286 -15.97 49.25 22.49
CA ALA A 286 -15.02 48.43 21.74
C ALA A 286 -15.53 46.99 21.59
N LEU A 287 -16.06 46.39 22.66
CA LEU A 287 -16.70 45.06 22.64
C LEU A 287 -17.96 45.02 21.77
N GLU A 288 -18.85 46.02 21.84
CA GLU A 288 -20.04 46.13 20.98
C GLU A 288 -19.66 46.31 19.50
N THR A 289 -18.57 47.02 19.21
CA THR A 289 -18.06 47.16 17.83
C THR A 289 -17.35 45.87 17.39
N PHE A 290 -16.78 45.12 18.33
CA PHE A 290 -16.20 43.80 18.12
C PHE A 290 -17.26 42.72 17.88
N ASP A 291 -18.55 43.00 18.12
CA ASP A 291 -19.70 42.10 17.94
C ASP A 291 -19.84 41.59 16.48
N GLY A 292 -18.95 40.71 16.02
CA GLY A 292 -18.78 39.38 16.63
C GLY A 292 -19.91 38.43 16.26
N ALA A 293 -21.15 38.73 16.65
CA ALA A 293 -22.29 37.86 16.36
C ALA A 293 -22.44 37.58 14.86
N ASN A 294 -22.17 38.56 13.98
CA ASN A 294 -22.18 38.33 12.54
C ASN A 294 -20.92 37.61 12.02
N THR A 295 -19.74 37.85 12.59
CA THR A 295 -18.48 37.24 12.12
C THR A 295 -18.33 35.81 12.61
N VAL A 296 -18.65 35.52 13.88
CA VAL A 296 -18.65 34.17 14.46
C VAL A 296 -19.76 33.34 13.82
N THR A 297 -20.98 33.84 13.68
CA THR A 297 -22.05 33.11 12.99
C THR A 297 -21.69 32.84 11.52
N ALA A 298 -21.10 33.81 10.81
CA ALA A 298 -20.62 33.58 9.45
C ALA A 298 -19.47 32.57 9.39
N LEU A 299 -18.55 32.56 10.37
CA LEU A 299 -17.47 31.59 10.46
C LEU A 299 -18.00 30.18 10.76
N VAL A 300 -18.99 30.04 11.64
CA VAL A 300 -19.66 28.77 11.96
C VAL A 300 -20.40 28.25 10.72
N GLN A 301 -21.21 29.08 10.06
CA GLN A 301 -21.89 28.71 8.81
C GLN A 301 -20.90 28.32 7.70
N ALA A 302 -19.77 29.04 7.58
CA ALA A 302 -18.72 28.69 6.63
C ALA A 302 -17.96 27.40 7.04
N ALA A 303 -17.89 27.06 8.32
CA ALA A 303 -17.35 25.80 8.79
C ALA A 303 -18.31 24.64 8.51
N GLU A 304 -19.60 24.80 8.80
CA GLU A 304 -20.64 23.81 8.48
C GLU A 304 -20.71 23.52 6.97
N ALA A 305 -20.69 24.57 6.13
CA ALA A 305 -20.66 24.41 4.69
C ALA A 305 -19.41 23.64 4.20
N ARG A 306 -18.26 23.81 4.88
CA ARG A 306 -17.04 23.05 4.56
C ARG A 306 -17.14 21.59 4.97
N VAL A 307 -17.68 21.31 6.16
CA VAL A 307 -17.92 19.94 6.62
C VAL A 307 -18.86 19.23 5.65
N ALA A 308 -19.98 19.86 5.30
CA ALA A 308 -20.92 19.31 4.31
C ALA A 308 -20.27 19.09 2.93
N ASN A 309 -19.41 20.00 2.47
CA ASN A 309 -18.70 19.82 1.21
C ASN A 309 -17.64 18.70 1.28
N ALA A 310 -16.93 18.57 2.40
CA ALA A 310 -15.96 17.51 2.61
C ALA A 310 -16.64 16.14 2.67
N GLU A 311 -17.77 16.01 3.38
CA GLU A 311 -18.59 14.80 3.41
C GLU A 311 -19.08 14.40 2.02
N ARG A 312 -19.51 15.38 1.20
CA ARG A 312 -19.89 15.15 -0.20
C ARG A 312 -18.71 14.62 -1.02
N LEU A 313 -17.53 15.25 -0.92
CA LEU A 313 -16.33 14.82 -1.65
C LEU A 313 -15.87 13.42 -1.24
N VAL A 314 -15.93 13.08 0.06
CA VAL A 314 -15.62 11.73 0.55
C VAL A 314 -16.61 10.71 0.00
N THR A 315 -17.90 11.06 -0.03
CA THR A 315 -18.94 10.19 -0.62
C THR A 315 -18.71 9.97 -2.12
N GLU A 316 -18.35 11.02 -2.86
CA GLU A 316 -18.02 10.96 -4.29
C GLU A 316 -16.77 10.10 -4.54
N ALA A 317 -15.73 10.24 -3.72
CA ALA A 317 -14.52 9.43 -3.80
C ALA A 317 -14.79 7.94 -3.51
N ALA A 318 -15.56 7.63 -2.47
CA ALA A 318 -15.95 6.26 -2.13
C ALA A 318 -16.79 5.61 -3.26
N ALA A 319 -17.68 6.37 -3.90
CA ALA A 319 -18.43 5.89 -5.05
C ALA A 319 -17.54 5.61 -6.28
N ALA A 320 -16.53 6.45 -6.53
CA ALA A 320 -15.55 6.24 -7.59
C ALA A 320 -14.66 5.01 -7.33
N GLU A 321 -14.25 4.80 -6.08
CA GLU A 321 -13.51 3.61 -5.65
C GLU A 321 -14.36 2.33 -5.85
N GLN A 322 -15.62 2.35 -5.42
CA GLN A 322 -16.53 1.22 -5.63
C GLN A 322 -16.75 0.91 -7.11
N SER A 323 -16.86 1.94 -7.97
CA SER A 323 -16.94 1.76 -9.42
C SER A 323 -15.67 1.13 -10.00
N THR A 324 -14.50 1.55 -9.52
CA THR A 324 -13.20 1.01 -9.96
C THR A 324 -13.04 -0.45 -9.54
N ALA A 325 -13.39 -0.77 -8.30
CA ALA A 325 -13.39 -2.15 -7.80
C ALA A 325 -14.34 -3.06 -8.60
N ALA A 326 -15.51 -2.55 -9.00
CA ALA A 326 -16.43 -3.29 -9.87
C ALA A 326 -15.83 -3.57 -11.25
N SER A 327 -15.19 -2.58 -11.89
CA SER A 327 -14.52 -2.78 -13.18
C SER A 327 -13.35 -3.78 -13.10
N LEU A 328 -12.57 -3.76 -12.01
CA LEU A 328 -11.51 -4.74 -11.79
C LEU A 328 -12.08 -6.17 -11.63
N ALA A 329 -13.17 -6.32 -10.89
CA ALA A 329 -13.85 -7.62 -10.76
C ALA A 329 -14.37 -8.16 -12.10
N GLU A 330 -14.84 -7.29 -13.01
CA GLU A 330 -15.23 -7.68 -14.36
C GLU A 330 -14.04 -8.19 -15.20
N VAL A 331 -12.87 -7.52 -15.09
CA VAL A 331 -11.63 -7.93 -15.77
C VAL A 331 -11.15 -9.28 -15.23
N ASP A 332 -11.14 -9.48 -13.91
CA ASP A 332 -10.76 -10.75 -13.29
C ASP A 332 -11.68 -11.89 -13.72
N ALA A 333 -12.99 -11.64 -13.80
CA ALA A 333 -13.96 -12.61 -14.29
C ALA A 333 -13.73 -12.96 -15.77
N ALA A 334 -13.42 -11.97 -16.62
CA ALA A 334 -13.10 -12.18 -18.02
C ALA A 334 -11.81 -13.00 -18.19
N PHE A 335 -10.78 -12.70 -17.39
CA PHE A 335 -9.52 -13.45 -17.38
C PHE A 335 -9.74 -14.90 -16.94
N ALA A 336 -10.49 -15.13 -15.86
CA ALA A 336 -10.84 -16.47 -15.39
C ALA A 336 -11.62 -17.27 -16.45
N ALA A 337 -12.55 -16.63 -17.16
CA ALA A 337 -13.30 -17.25 -18.26
C ALA A 337 -12.38 -17.62 -19.43
N ALA A 338 -11.44 -16.74 -19.80
CA ALA A 338 -10.46 -17.02 -20.86
C ALA A 338 -9.54 -18.19 -20.48
N ALA A 339 -9.04 -18.22 -19.24
CA ALA A 339 -8.21 -19.31 -18.73
C ALA A 339 -8.98 -20.65 -18.71
N ALA A 340 -10.26 -20.64 -18.37
CA ALA A 340 -11.10 -21.84 -18.42
C ALA A 340 -11.31 -22.36 -19.86
N LEU A 341 -11.50 -21.45 -20.82
CA LEU A 341 -11.60 -21.81 -22.25
C LEU A 341 -10.29 -22.40 -22.77
N GLU A 342 -9.15 -21.83 -22.39
CA GLU A 342 -7.83 -22.37 -22.74
C GLU A 342 -7.62 -23.78 -22.17
N GLN A 343 -7.94 -24.00 -20.89
CA GLN A 343 -7.86 -25.33 -20.28
C GLN A 343 -8.80 -26.34 -20.95
N GLN A 344 -10.00 -25.92 -21.32
CA GLN A 344 -10.93 -26.76 -22.08
C GLN A 344 -10.35 -27.13 -23.45
N ALA A 345 -9.79 -26.16 -24.18
CA ALA A 345 -9.17 -26.40 -25.47
C ALA A 345 -7.97 -27.36 -25.37
N LEU A 346 -7.17 -27.25 -24.32
CA LEU A 346 -6.07 -28.18 -24.03
C LEU A 346 -6.59 -29.60 -23.73
N ALA A 347 -7.62 -29.74 -22.89
CA ALA A 347 -8.22 -31.03 -22.58
C ALA A 347 -8.88 -31.68 -23.81
N GLU A 348 -9.53 -30.89 -24.66
CA GLU A 348 -10.07 -31.35 -25.94
C GLU A 348 -8.95 -31.84 -26.87
N ALA A 349 -7.84 -31.09 -26.96
CA ALA A 349 -6.67 -31.49 -27.75
C ALA A 349 -6.02 -32.78 -27.23
N GLU A 350 -5.89 -32.96 -25.91
CA GLU A 350 -5.39 -34.21 -25.31
C GLU A 350 -6.31 -35.41 -25.55
N SER A 351 -7.62 -35.17 -25.69
CA SER A 351 -8.62 -36.22 -25.94
C SER A 351 -8.68 -36.71 -27.39
N VAL A 352 -7.99 -36.04 -28.31
CA VAL A 352 -7.94 -36.45 -29.72
C VAL A 352 -7.18 -37.78 -29.82
N ASP A 353 -7.85 -38.81 -30.33
CA ASP A 353 -7.20 -40.06 -30.70
C ASP A 353 -6.27 -39.80 -31.89
N ARG A 354 -4.99 -39.56 -31.57
CA ARG A 354 -3.92 -39.24 -32.51
C ARG A 354 -3.74 -40.34 -33.56
N GLN A 355 -3.92 -41.59 -33.18
CA GLN A 355 -3.82 -42.71 -34.10
C GLN A 355 -4.96 -42.70 -35.12
N GLN A 356 -6.19 -42.47 -34.65
CA GLN A 356 -7.35 -42.34 -35.52
C GLN A 356 -7.23 -41.13 -36.46
N LEU A 357 -6.70 -40.00 -35.98
CA LEU A 357 -6.45 -38.81 -36.80
C LEU A 357 -5.48 -39.10 -37.96
N VAL A 358 -4.36 -39.77 -37.66
CA VAL A 358 -3.37 -40.18 -38.67
C VAL A 358 -4.01 -41.15 -39.68
N ASP A 359 -4.77 -42.14 -39.20
CA ASP A 359 -5.41 -43.14 -40.07
C ASP A 359 -6.50 -42.52 -40.97
N ASP A 360 -7.27 -41.55 -40.47
CA ASP A 360 -8.28 -40.81 -41.24
C ASP A 360 -7.63 -39.92 -42.32
N LEU A 361 -6.54 -39.24 -41.96
CA LEU A 361 -5.77 -38.42 -42.90
C LEU A 361 -5.14 -39.28 -43.99
N ASP A 362 -4.55 -40.42 -43.61
CA ASP A 362 -4.03 -41.40 -44.55
C ASP A 362 -5.13 -41.89 -45.50
N TRP A 363 -6.29 -42.27 -44.96
CA TRP A 363 -7.42 -42.73 -45.77
C TRP A 363 -7.89 -41.65 -46.76
N ALA A 364 -7.97 -40.39 -46.33
CA ALA A 364 -8.33 -39.26 -47.18
C ALA A 364 -7.30 -39.04 -48.30
N LEU A 365 -6.01 -39.12 -47.98
CA LEU A 365 -4.92 -38.99 -48.95
C LEU A 365 -4.91 -40.15 -49.95
N LEU A 366 -5.08 -41.38 -49.49
CA LEU A 366 -5.21 -42.58 -50.34
C LEU A 366 -6.38 -42.46 -51.31
N SER A 367 -7.53 -42.01 -50.81
CA SER A 367 -8.73 -41.81 -51.62
C SER A 367 -8.50 -40.75 -52.70
N ARG A 368 -7.83 -39.64 -52.36
CA ARG A 368 -7.45 -38.60 -53.32
C ARG A 368 -6.43 -39.11 -54.35
N LEU A 369 -5.40 -39.84 -53.93
CA LEU A 369 -4.41 -40.44 -54.84
C LEU A 369 -5.06 -41.43 -55.81
N ALA A 370 -5.96 -42.29 -55.32
CA ALA A 370 -6.72 -43.22 -56.16
C ALA A 370 -7.59 -42.48 -57.19
N ALA A 371 -8.26 -41.40 -56.78
CA ALA A 371 -9.03 -40.55 -57.68
C ALA A 371 -8.13 -39.94 -58.77
N VAL A 372 -7.01 -39.32 -58.40
CA VAL A 372 -6.06 -38.69 -59.35
C VAL A 372 -5.48 -39.71 -60.32
N ARG A 373 -5.18 -40.93 -59.86
CA ARG A 373 -4.67 -42.01 -60.70
C ARG A 373 -5.69 -42.49 -61.75
N SER A 374 -6.98 -42.37 -61.46
CA SER A 374 -8.05 -42.76 -62.39
C SER A 374 -8.29 -41.76 -63.52
N VAL A 375 -7.78 -40.52 -63.38
CA VAL A 375 -7.98 -39.43 -64.35
C VAL A 375 -6.76 -39.32 -65.26
N GLY A 376 -6.72 -40.09 -66.36
CA GLY A 376 -5.77 -39.82 -67.44
C GLY A 376 -5.70 -40.84 -68.56
N LEU A 377 -6.08 -40.44 -69.78
CA LEU A 377 -5.74 -41.10 -71.06
C LEU A 377 -4.27 -40.85 -71.49
N ALA A 378 -3.52 -40.01 -70.74
CA ALA A 378 -2.19 -39.51 -71.12
C ALA A 378 -1.16 -39.42 -69.95
N GLY A 379 -1.44 -40.03 -68.79
CA GLY A 379 -0.57 -40.00 -67.61
C GLY A 379 -1.23 -39.36 -66.36
N SER A 380 -0.62 -39.57 -65.19
CA SER A 380 -1.08 -39.05 -63.89
C SER A 380 -0.82 -37.55 -63.75
N VAL A 381 -1.81 -36.78 -63.28
CA VAL A 381 -1.66 -35.36 -62.90
C VAL A 381 -0.95 -35.26 -61.53
N PRO A 382 -0.04 -34.29 -61.29
CA PRO A 382 0.56 -34.11 -59.98
C PRO A 382 -0.46 -33.71 -58.91
N LEU A 383 -0.32 -34.26 -57.70
CA LEU A 383 -1.10 -33.89 -56.52
C LEU A 383 -0.36 -32.82 -55.72
N VAL A 384 -0.94 -31.64 -55.60
CA VAL A 384 -0.40 -30.55 -54.77
C VAL A 384 -1.15 -30.54 -53.45
N LEU A 385 -0.41 -30.59 -52.33
CA LEU A 385 -0.92 -30.47 -50.98
C LEU A 385 -0.34 -29.23 -50.34
N ASP A 386 -1.20 -28.33 -49.88
CA ASP A 386 -0.84 -27.06 -49.25
C ASP A 386 -1.15 -27.14 -47.75
N GLU A 387 -0.09 -27.15 -46.94
CA GLU A 387 -0.10 -27.36 -45.48
C GLU A 387 -1.11 -28.42 -44.97
N PRO A 388 -1.17 -29.63 -45.57
CA PRO A 388 -2.15 -30.64 -45.19
C PRO A 388 -1.89 -31.23 -43.79
N PHE A 389 -0.73 -30.97 -43.18
CA PHE A 389 -0.21 -31.65 -41.99
C PHE A 389 0.00 -30.73 -40.80
N ALA A 390 -0.59 -29.53 -40.79
CA ALA A 390 -0.41 -28.56 -39.70
C ALA A 390 -0.77 -29.12 -38.30
N VAL A 391 -1.66 -30.13 -38.25
CA VAL A 391 -2.16 -30.74 -37.00
C VAL A 391 -1.33 -31.92 -36.48
N LEU A 392 -0.41 -32.45 -37.29
CA LEU A 392 0.41 -33.62 -36.92
C LEU A 392 1.64 -33.20 -36.12
N ASP A 393 2.15 -34.05 -35.24
CA ASP A 393 3.51 -33.84 -34.72
C ASP A 393 4.57 -34.31 -35.74
N ASP A 394 5.85 -34.13 -35.41
CA ASP A 394 6.95 -34.42 -36.33
C ASP A 394 7.12 -35.93 -36.61
N ASP A 395 6.82 -36.79 -35.64
CA ASP A 395 6.93 -38.24 -35.77
C ASP A 395 5.77 -38.80 -36.61
N GLU A 396 4.55 -38.31 -36.37
CA GLU A 396 3.36 -38.62 -37.16
C GLU A 396 3.50 -38.17 -38.61
N LEU A 397 3.96 -36.93 -38.81
CA LEU A 397 4.26 -36.38 -40.13
C LEU A 397 5.24 -37.28 -40.88
N THR A 398 6.34 -37.67 -40.23
CA THR A 398 7.33 -38.60 -40.80
C THR A 398 6.70 -39.92 -41.22
N SER A 399 5.81 -40.49 -40.39
CA SER A 399 5.08 -41.74 -40.71
C SER A 399 4.19 -41.61 -41.94
N VAL A 400 3.41 -40.52 -42.03
CA VAL A 400 2.53 -40.23 -43.17
C VAL A 400 3.34 -40.01 -44.45
N LEU A 401 4.45 -39.25 -44.36
CA LEU A 401 5.35 -39.03 -45.50
C LEU A 401 5.98 -40.33 -46.00
N ASP A 402 6.38 -41.23 -45.10
CA ASP A 402 6.88 -42.56 -45.47
C ASP A 402 5.83 -43.41 -46.19
N ARG A 403 4.57 -43.34 -45.77
CA ARG A 403 3.45 -44.03 -46.45
C ARG A 403 3.18 -43.41 -47.81
N LEU A 404 3.12 -42.08 -47.91
CA LEU A 404 2.94 -41.35 -49.17
C LEU A 404 4.07 -41.63 -50.17
N ALA A 405 5.32 -41.67 -49.71
CA ALA A 405 6.47 -41.94 -50.57
C ALA A 405 6.43 -43.33 -51.21
N ARG A 406 5.84 -44.33 -50.53
CA ARG A 406 5.65 -45.67 -51.11
C ARG A 406 4.59 -45.71 -52.21
N LEU A 407 3.73 -44.69 -52.27
CA LEU A 407 2.61 -44.60 -53.22
C LEU A 407 2.88 -43.61 -54.36
N ALA A 408 3.86 -42.72 -54.17
CA ALA A 408 4.31 -41.74 -55.14
C ALA A 408 4.94 -42.36 -56.41
N ASP A 409 5.19 -43.67 -56.44
CA ASP A 409 5.67 -44.39 -57.63
C ASP A 409 4.77 -44.21 -58.87
N ALA A 410 3.48 -43.89 -58.66
CA ALA A 410 2.49 -43.72 -59.72
C ALA A 410 2.00 -42.29 -59.92
N VAL A 411 2.26 -41.37 -58.99
CA VAL A 411 1.75 -39.98 -59.00
C VAL A 411 2.79 -39.05 -58.38
N GLN A 412 3.15 -37.97 -59.07
CA GLN A 412 4.01 -36.94 -58.49
C GLN A 412 3.24 -36.17 -57.40
N ILE A 413 3.80 -36.11 -56.18
CA ILE A 413 3.23 -35.36 -55.06
C ILE A 413 4.10 -34.12 -54.80
N VAL A 414 3.47 -32.96 -54.67
CA VAL A 414 4.11 -31.68 -54.31
C VAL A 414 3.53 -31.23 -52.98
N LEU A 415 4.36 -31.20 -51.95
CA LEU A 415 4.00 -30.70 -50.62
C LEU A 415 4.52 -29.28 -50.47
N VAL A 416 3.64 -28.34 -50.17
CA VAL A 416 3.97 -26.98 -49.76
C VAL A 416 3.85 -26.95 -48.25
N THR A 417 4.98 -26.75 -47.57
CA THR A 417 5.03 -26.70 -46.11
C THR A 417 6.20 -25.86 -45.59
N ASP A 418 6.00 -25.17 -44.46
CA ASP A 418 7.05 -24.46 -43.72
C ASP A 418 7.75 -25.33 -42.66
N ARG A 419 7.29 -26.56 -42.46
CA ARG A 419 7.76 -27.43 -41.37
C ARG A 419 9.15 -28.00 -41.62
N GLU A 420 10.08 -27.72 -40.72
CA GLU A 420 11.46 -28.23 -40.77
C GLU A 420 11.53 -29.77 -40.76
N ALA A 421 10.61 -30.44 -40.06
CA ALA A 421 10.55 -31.90 -40.02
C ALA A 421 10.32 -32.53 -41.40
N ALA A 422 9.50 -31.91 -42.25
CA ALA A 422 9.30 -32.39 -43.63
C ALA A 422 10.58 -32.24 -44.47
N VAL A 423 11.33 -31.14 -44.28
CA VAL A 423 12.62 -30.89 -44.93
C VAL A 423 13.66 -31.92 -44.48
N ALA A 424 13.74 -32.18 -43.17
CA ALA A 424 14.63 -33.16 -42.58
C ALA A 424 14.32 -34.58 -43.08
N TRP A 425 13.05 -34.97 -43.13
CA TRP A 425 12.61 -36.24 -43.71
C TRP A 425 13.02 -36.36 -45.18
N ALA A 426 12.78 -35.33 -46.00
CA ALA A 426 13.12 -35.34 -47.40
C ALA A 426 14.64 -35.49 -47.64
N ALA A 427 15.45 -34.85 -46.79
CA ALA A 427 16.91 -35.00 -46.81
C ALA A 427 17.35 -36.44 -46.49
N GLN A 428 16.69 -37.10 -45.53
CA GLN A 428 16.97 -38.50 -45.16
C GLN A 428 16.49 -39.50 -46.22
N ALA A 429 15.32 -39.25 -46.84
CA ALA A 429 14.76 -40.10 -47.89
C ALA A 429 15.63 -40.13 -49.16
N GLY A 430 16.41 -39.07 -49.39
CA GLY A 430 17.35 -38.93 -50.50
C GLY A 430 16.71 -38.43 -51.79
N SER A 431 17.53 -37.84 -52.67
CA SER A 431 17.10 -37.12 -53.88
C SER A 431 16.37 -37.97 -54.93
N GLN A 432 16.46 -39.30 -54.83
CA GLN A 432 15.71 -40.22 -55.68
C GLN A 432 14.25 -40.37 -55.24
N ARG A 433 13.93 -40.07 -53.97
CA ARG A 433 12.59 -40.25 -53.36
C ARG A 433 11.91 -38.92 -53.04
N ALA A 434 12.65 -37.90 -52.63
CA ALA A 434 12.13 -36.57 -52.34
C ALA A 434 13.14 -35.48 -52.72
N LEU A 435 12.64 -34.33 -53.17
CA LEU A 435 13.45 -33.16 -53.50
C LEU A 435 12.84 -31.92 -52.84
N VAL A 436 13.63 -31.20 -52.05
CA VAL A 436 13.23 -29.92 -51.45
C VAL A 436 13.58 -28.79 -52.40
N ARG A 437 12.65 -27.84 -52.59
CA ARG A 437 12.90 -26.58 -53.27
C ARG A 437 12.45 -25.43 -52.38
N SER A 438 13.38 -24.57 -51.99
CA SER A 438 13.08 -23.28 -51.40
C SER A 438 12.81 -22.28 -52.53
N SER A 439 11.67 -21.59 -52.47
CA SER A 439 11.27 -20.54 -53.43
C SER A 439 11.87 -19.18 -53.08
#